data_AF-A0AA36GY30-F1
#
_entry.id   AF-A0AA36GY30-F1
#
_cell.length_a   1.000
_cell.length_b   1.000
_cell.length_c   1.000
_cell.angle_alpha   90.00
_cell.angle_beta   90.00
_cell.angle_gamma   90.00
#
_symmetry.space_group_name_H-M   'P 1'
#
loop_
_entity.id
_entity.type
_entity.pdbx_description
1 polymer ?
#
loop_
_entity_poly.entity_id
_entity_poly.type
_entity_poly.pdbx_seq_one_letter_code
_entity_poly.pdbx_strand_id
1 'polypeptide(L)'
;MTEGGKGFSFRRKFLFKIQEKVGNIEETQMTPEFNQDMQKYDSYHESVQKLVDLLEAVNQPDPNVLATGKVECAPDEDPLDKMKKALESFQEFLSQDKIGPIAKICTILENAAKCKREYQVKKRACIRHLRRFDTLEYKNLAENRNNFNQAKSAMDLAKHDVKQAKTTEQIEKRAVLYQQQVEYFDEQCNKVIKLLEELPNIKATHSKDLTELTRCTRDYHLAMHSLFK
;
A
#
# COMPACT_ATOMS: atom_id res chain seq x y z
N MET A 1 -8.51 24.47 -32.68
CA MET A 1 -7.12 24.78 -32.26
C MET A 1 -7.11 26.26 -31.93
N THR A 2 -6.94 26.77 -30.71
CA THR A 2 -6.33 26.26 -29.47
C THR A 2 -6.90 27.10 -28.31
N GLU A 3 -7.70 26.51 -27.43
CA GLU A 3 -7.97 27.06 -26.09
C GLU A 3 -7.09 26.30 -25.09
N GLY A 4 -5.88 26.78 -24.88
CA GLY A 4 -4.91 26.18 -23.96
C GLY A 4 -4.09 27.27 -23.30
N GLY A 5 -4.64 27.93 -22.28
CA GLY A 5 -3.91 29.00 -21.61
C GLY A 5 -4.48 29.51 -20.29
N LYS A 6 -5.76 29.27 -19.98
CA LYS A 6 -6.39 29.82 -18.76
C LYS A 6 -6.34 28.90 -17.53
N GLY A 7 -6.07 27.60 -17.69
CA GLY A 7 -5.99 26.65 -16.55
C GLY A 7 -4.68 26.72 -15.75
N PHE A 8 -3.58 27.17 -16.38
CA PHE A 8 -2.22 27.08 -15.83
C PHE A 8 -1.90 28.18 -14.80
N SER A 9 -2.41 29.40 -15.01
CA SER A 9 -2.19 30.56 -14.11
C SER A 9 -3.05 30.51 -12.84
N PHE A 10 -4.23 29.90 -12.91
CA PHE A 10 -5.19 29.89 -11.80
C PHE A 10 -4.77 28.96 -10.64
N ARG A 11 -4.15 27.80 -10.96
CA ARG A 11 -3.62 26.87 -9.95
C ARG A 11 -2.44 27.45 -9.16
N ARG A 12 -1.55 28.23 -9.80
CA ARG A 12 -0.42 28.92 -9.11
C ARG A 12 -0.91 29.87 -8.01
N LYS A 13 -1.97 30.66 -8.23
CA LYS A 13 -2.46 31.61 -7.21
C LYS A 13 -3.14 30.94 -6.02
N PHE A 14 -3.70 29.76 -6.20
CA PHE A 14 -4.38 29.03 -5.13
C PHE A 14 -3.43 28.24 -4.24
N LEU A 15 -2.20 27.94 -4.68
CA LEU A 15 -1.30 26.98 -4.02
C LEU A 15 -0.24 27.59 -3.08
N PHE A 16 -0.11 28.92 -2.99
CA PHE A 16 0.98 29.56 -2.24
C PHE A 16 0.49 30.65 -1.27
N LYS A 17 1.00 30.61 -0.03
CA LYS A 17 1.04 31.76 0.89
C LYS A 17 2.50 32.08 1.24
N ILE A 18 2.84 33.36 1.24
CA ILE A 18 4.13 33.96 1.64
C ILE A 18 4.06 34.17 3.18
N GLN A 19 5.03 33.98 4.08
CA GLN A 19 6.50 33.82 4.09
C GLN A 19 6.88 33.20 5.46
N GLU A 20 7.91 32.34 5.53
CA GLU A 20 8.69 32.15 6.77
C GLU A 20 10.18 32.16 6.38
N LYS A 21 11.00 32.94 7.11
CA LYS A 21 12.45 33.05 6.83
C LYS A 21 13.19 31.96 7.61
N VAL A 22 13.82 31.03 6.90
CA VAL A 22 14.83 30.13 7.48
C VAL A 22 16.20 30.64 7.02
N GLY A 23 16.87 31.41 7.88
CA GLY A 23 18.10 32.12 7.51
C GLY A 23 17.84 33.29 6.53
N ASN A 24 18.68 33.43 5.49
CA ASN A 24 18.56 34.50 4.49
C ASN A 24 17.72 34.14 3.25
N ILE A 25 17.26 32.88 3.13
CA ILE A 25 16.49 32.39 1.98
C ILE A 25 15.01 32.34 2.38
N GLU A 26 14.15 32.87 1.51
CA GLU A 26 12.70 32.76 1.68
C GLU A 26 12.22 31.43 1.11
N GLU A 27 11.65 30.57 1.96
CA GLU A 27 11.05 29.32 1.51
C GLU A 27 9.64 29.51 0.99
N THR A 28 9.32 28.82 -0.10
CA THR A 28 7.95 28.70 -0.60
C THR A 28 7.13 27.84 0.35
N GLN A 29 5.90 28.23 0.68
CA GLN A 29 4.98 27.40 1.48
C GLN A 29 3.82 26.91 0.61
N MET A 30 3.54 25.61 0.69
CA MET A 30 2.39 25.01 0.02
C MET A 30 1.10 25.34 0.76
N THR A 31 -0.03 25.22 0.06
CA THR A 31 -1.33 25.36 0.68
C THR A 31 -1.54 24.38 1.84
N PRO A 32 -2.33 24.80 2.85
CA PRO A 32 -2.85 23.87 3.86
C PRO A 32 -3.53 22.66 3.24
N GLU A 33 -4.30 22.84 2.16
CA GLU A 33 -5.01 21.76 1.47
C GLU A 33 -4.05 20.71 0.90
N PHE A 34 -2.98 21.14 0.21
CA PHE A 34 -1.97 20.24 -0.33
C PHE A 34 -1.26 19.45 0.78
N ASN A 35 -0.86 20.14 1.84
CA ASN A 35 -0.20 19.51 2.99
C ASN A 35 -1.14 18.52 3.70
N GLN A 36 -2.42 18.86 3.81
CA GLN A 36 -3.43 17.98 4.39
C GLN A 36 -3.65 16.73 3.54
N ASP A 37 -3.69 16.85 2.21
CA ASP A 37 -3.86 15.70 1.32
C ASP A 37 -2.64 14.78 1.33
N MET A 38 -1.44 15.34 1.42
CA MET A 38 -0.22 14.56 1.66
C MET A 38 -0.30 13.79 2.98
N GLN A 39 -0.70 14.44 4.07
CA GLN A 39 -0.85 13.81 5.38
C GLN A 39 -1.93 12.71 5.35
N LYS A 40 -3.07 12.93 4.69
CA LYS A 40 -4.12 11.92 4.52
C LYS A 40 -3.59 10.68 3.80
N TYR A 41 -2.71 10.86 2.82
CA TYR A 41 -2.09 9.76 2.09
C TYR A 41 -1.14 8.97 3.00
N ASP A 42 -0.26 9.66 3.75
CA ASP A 42 0.67 9.05 4.70
C ASP A 42 -0.09 8.25 5.79
N SER A 43 -1.12 8.85 6.42
CA SER A 43 -1.94 8.15 7.43
C SER A 43 -2.70 6.96 6.85
N TYR A 44 -3.10 7.02 5.57
CA TYR A 44 -3.72 5.88 4.91
C TYR A 44 -2.72 4.74 4.69
N HIS A 45 -1.49 5.05 4.30
CA HIS A 45 -0.40 4.09 4.16
C HIS A 45 -0.08 3.36 5.46
N GLU A 46 0.10 4.08 6.56
CA GLU A 46 0.31 3.48 7.88
C GLU A 46 -0.82 2.51 8.27
N SER A 47 -2.07 2.93 7.99
CA SER A 47 -3.26 2.11 8.26
C SER A 47 -3.29 0.84 7.42
N VAL A 48 -2.97 0.94 6.12
CA VAL A 48 -2.94 -0.20 5.21
C VAL A 48 -1.84 -1.18 5.59
N GLN A 49 -0.65 -0.69 5.93
CA GLN A 49 0.47 -1.55 6.34
C GLN A 49 0.12 -2.38 7.58
N LYS A 50 -0.40 -1.72 8.62
CA LYS A 50 -0.87 -2.40 9.83
C LYS A 50 -1.98 -3.42 9.54
N LEU A 51 -2.92 -3.07 8.66
CA LEU A 51 -4.00 -3.98 8.27
C LEU A 51 -3.46 -5.21 7.55
N VAL A 52 -2.53 -5.03 6.60
CA VAL A 52 -1.89 -6.14 5.87
C VAL A 52 -1.17 -7.08 6.84
N ASP A 53 -0.39 -6.56 7.77
CA ASP A 53 0.33 -7.37 8.77
C ASP A 53 -0.63 -8.24 9.59
N LEU A 54 -1.73 -7.65 10.08
CA LEU A 54 -2.76 -8.37 10.83
C LEU A 54 -3.44 -9.44 9.96
N LEU A 55 -3.76 -9.13 8.71
CA LEU A 55 -4.43 -10.07 7.81
C LEU A 55 -3.53 -11.24 7.42
N GLU A 56 -2.23 -11.00 7.22
CA GLU A 56 -1.23 -12.05 6.95
C GLU A 56 -0.99 -12.91 8.19
N ALA A 57 -0.83 -12.32 9.38
CA ALA A 57 -0.66 -13.07 10.63
C ALA A 57 -1.84 -14.00 10.93
N VAL A 58 -3.08 -13.55 10.67
CA VAL A 58 -4.27 -14.41 10.81
C VAL A 58 -4.33 -15.49 9.72
N ASN A 59 -3.74 -15.25 8.55
CA ASN A 59 -3.72 -16.23 7.46
C ASN A 59 -2.69 -17.35 7.70
N GLN A 60 -1.50 -16.96 8.16
CA GLN A 60 -0.40 -17.84 8.47
C GLN A 60 0.25 -17.36 9.78
N PRO A 61 -0.13 -17.96 10.93
CA PRO A 61 0.39 -17.56 12.23
C PRO A 61 1.89 -17.81 12.42
N ASP A 62 2.49 -18.70 11.62
CA ASP A 62 3.94 -18.94 11.68
C ASP A 62 4.72 -17.85 10.94
N PRO A 63 5.46 -16.98 11.66
CA PRO A 63 6.23 -15.90 11.04
C PRO A 63 7.36 -16.42 10.15
N ASN A 64 7.88 -17.63 10.40
CA ASN A 64 8.95 -18.21 9.58
C ASN A 64 8.43 -18.56 8.18
N VAL A 65 7.19 -19.04 8.08
CA VAL A 65 6.56 -19.32 6.79
C VAL A 65 6.28 -18.02 6.04
N LEU A 66 5.75 -17.01 6.73
CA LEU A 66 5.49 -15.69 6.14
C LEU A 66 6.77 -15.05 5.60
N ALA A 67 7.89 -15.17 6.31
CA ALA A 67 9.19 -14.66 5.89
C ALA A 67 9.68 -15.24 4.55
N THR A 68 9.24 -16.44 4.17
CA THR A 68 9.53 -17.04 2.86
C THR A 68 8.65 -16.50 1.72
N GLY A 69 7.68 -15.63 2.03
CA GLY A 69 6.70 -15.12 1.09
C GLY A 69 5.58 -16.12 0.75
N LYS A 70 5.49 -17.25 1.46
CA LYS A 70 4.42 -18.25 1.36
C LYS A 70 3.38 -18.04 2.45
N VAL A 71 2.20 -18.63 2.28
CA VAL A 71 1.10 -18.59 3.27
C VAL A 71 0.50 -19.96 3.55
N GLU A 72 0.71 -20.93 2.66
CA GLU A 72 0.22 -22.28 2.87
C GLU A 72 1.01 -22.97 3.97
N CYS A 73 0.30 -23.65 4.88
CA CYS A 73 0.95 -24.64 5.73
C CYS A 73 1.57 -25.72 4.83
N ALA A 74 2.81 -26.12 5.13
CA ALA A 74 3.43 -27.25 4.45
C ALA A 74 2.57 -28.52 4.67
N PRO A 75 2.54 -29.45 3.69
CA PRO A 75 1.94 -30.76 3.90
C PRO A 75 2.50 -31.38 5.19
N ASP A 76 1.64 -32.05 5.96
CA ASP A 76 1.98 -32.69 7.24
C ASP A 76 2.32 -31.77 8.41
N GLU A 77 2.54 -30.48 8.17
CA GLU A 77 2.76 -29.49 9.23
C GLU A 77 1.46 -28.86 9.73
N ASP A 78 0.38 -28.98 8.97
CA ASP A 78 -0.93 -28.49 9.38
C ASP A 78 -1.43 -29.27 10.62
N PRO A 79 -2.01 -28.59 11.64
CA PRO A 79 -2.57 -29.28 12.81
C PRO A 79 -3.58 -30.39 12.48
N LEU A 80 -4.35 -30.25 11.40
CA LEU A 80 -5.30 -31.26 10.95
C LEU A 80 -4.59 -32.49 10.37
N ASP A 81 -3.51 -32.30 9.61
CA ASP A 81 -2.67 -33.40 9.12
C ASP A 81 -1.95 -34.10 10.29
N LYS A 82 -1.46 -33.35 11.28
CA LYS A 82 -0.84 -33.91 12.49
C LYS A 82 -1.83 -34.74 13.30
N MET A 83 -3.05 -34.25 13.46
CA MET A 83 -4.13 -34.99 14.14
C MET A 83 -4.48 -36.27 13.38
N LYS A 84 -4.57 -36.21 12.04
CA LYS A 84 -4.78 -37.39 11.19
C LYS A 84 -3.69 -38.43 11.45
N LYS A 85 -2.41 -38.06 11.34
CA LYS A 85 -1.28 -38.98 11.57
C LYS A 85 -1.31 -39.62 12.95
N ALA A 86 -1.61 -38.83 13.99
CA ALA A 86 -1.74 -39.34 15.35
C ALA A 86 -2.88 -40.35 15.48
N LEU A 87 -4.03 -40.08 14.85
CA LEU A 87 -5.17 -41.01 14.82
C LEU A 87 -4.85 -42.29 14.06
N GLU A 88 -4.14 -42.20 12.93
CA GLU A 88 -3.67 -43.37 12.17
C GLU A 88 -2.78 -44.27 13.02
N SER A 89 -1.79 -43.70 13.74
CA SER A 89 -0.96 -44.48 14.68
C SER A 89 -1.77 -45.05 15.84
N PHE A 90 -2.77 -44.33 16.33
CA PHE A 90 -3.60 -44.79 17.45
C PHE A 90 -4.49 -45.99 17.09
N GLN A 91 -4.80 -46.21 15.81
CA GLN A 91 -5.63 -47.34 15.36
C GLN A 91 -5.06 -48.71 15.77
N GLU A 92 -3.74 -48.84 15.90
CA GLU A 92 -3.07 -50.08 16.30
C GLU A 92 -3.48 -50.55 17.71
N PHE A 93 -3.94 -49.63 18.55
CA PHE A 93 -4.33 -49.91 19.94
C PHE A 93 -5.84 -50.08 20.12
N LEU A 94 -6.61 -50.02 19.02
CA LEU A 94 -8.06 -50.05 19.07
C LEU A 94 -8.63 -51.40 18.67
N SER A 95 -9.82 -51.70 19.19
CA SER A 95 -10.61 -52.85 18.75
C SER A 95 -11.06 -52.68 17.30
N GLN A 96 -11.22 -53.80 16.58
CA GLN A 96 -11.54 -53.82 15.15
C GLN A 96 -12.81 -53.03 14.79
N ASP A 97 -13.80 -52.95 15.69
CA ASP A 97 -15.04 -52.17 15.48
C ASP A 97 -14.81 -50.65 15.43
N LYS A 98 -13.68 -50.14 15.95
CA LYS A 98 -13.36 -48.71 15.98
C LYS A 98 -12.52 -48.25 14.78
N ILE A 99 -11.88 -49.17 14.06
CA ILE A 99 -11.00 -48.84 12.92
C ILE A 99 -11.78 -48.09 11.83
N GLY A 100 -12.95 -48.58 11.45
CA GLY A 100 -13.80 -47.94 10.42
C GLY A 100 -14.19 -46.49 10.74
N PRO A 101 -14.73 -46.20 11.95
CA PRO A 101 -14.98 -44.83 12.39
C PRO A 101 -13.74 -43.91 12.38
N ILE A 102 -12.58 -44.39 12.84
CA ILE A 102 -11.34 -43.58 12.85
C ILE A 102 -10.88 -43.28 11.43
N ALA A 103 -10.93 -44.26 10.52
CA ALA A 103 -10.58 -44.05 9.11
C ALA A 103 -11.44 -42.95 8.47
N LYS A 104 -12.74 -42.90 8.78
CA LYS A 104 -13.63 -41.82 8.33
C LYS A 104 -13.20 -40.44 8.86
N ILE A 105 -12.83 -40.36 10.15
CA ILE A 105 -12.32 -39.12 10.75
C ILE A 105 -11.01 -38.69 10.05
N CYS A 106 -10.11 -39.62 9.76
CA CYS A 106 -8.85 -39.33 9.07
C CYS A 106 -9.10 -38.72 7.68
N THR A 107 -10.06 -39.25 6.92
CA THR A 107 -10.46 -38.68 5.62
C THR A 107 -11.07 -37.28 5.75
N ILE A 108 -11.88 -37.03 6.78
CA ILE A 108 -12.43 -35.69 7.04
C ILE A 108 -11.30 -34.70 7.33
N LEU A 109 -10.34 -35.07 8.20
CA LEU A 109 -9.20 -34.23 8.55
C LEU A 109 -8.32 -33.91 7.34
N GLU A 110 -8.07 -34.88 6.46
CA GLU A 110 -7.32 -34.67 5.22
C GLU A 110 -8.00 -33.65 4.29
N ASN A 111 -9.30 -33.80 4.07
CA ASN A 111 -10.08 -32.88 3.26
C ASN A 111 -10.14 -31.49 3.88
N ALA A 112 -10.24 -31.40 5.21
CA ALA A 112 -10.24 -30.15 5.95
C ALA A 112 -8.87 -29.43 5.85
N ALA A 113 -7.75 -30.17 5.97
CA ALA A 113 -6.41 -29.62 5.80
C ALA A 113 -6.20 -29.06 4.38
N LYS A 114 -6.66 -29.80 3.36
CA LYS A 114 -6.64 -29.34 1.96
C LYS A 114 -7.48 -28.08 1.78
N CYS A 115 -8.71 -28.06 2.30
CA CYS A 115 -9.61 -26.90 2.23
C CYS A 115 -8.97 -25.66 2.86
N LYS A 116 -8.31 -25.82 4.02
CA LYS A 116 -7.60 -24.74 4.70
C LYS A 116 -6.42 -24.20 3.88
N ARG A 117 -5.59 -25.06 3.28
CA ARG A 117 -4.47 -24.61 2.41
C ARG A 117 -4.98 -23.81 1.21
N GLU A 118 -6.00 -24.30 0.52
CA GLU A 118 -6.61 -23.58 -0.60
C GLU A 118 -7.18 -22.22 -0.17
N TYR A 119 -7.81 -22.18 1.00
CA TYR A 119 -8.30 -20.95 1.60
C TYR A 119 -7.16 -19.97 1.90
N GLN A 120 -6.02 -20.42 2.44
CA GLN A 120 -4.88 -19.55 2.73
C GLN A 120 -4.36 -18.83 1.48
N VAL A 121 -4.27 -19.54 0.35
CA VAL A 121 -3.90 -18.94 -0.96
C VAL A 121 -4.93 -17.94 -1.43
N LYS A 122 -6.21 -18.32 -1.43
CA LYS A 122 -7.31 -17.44 -1.86
C LYS A 122 -7.38 -16.18 -1.01
N LYS A 123 -7.32 -16.32 0.31
CA LYS A 123 -7.33 -15.20 1.28
C LYS A 123 -6.22 -14.21 0.98
N ARG A 124 -4.99 -14.69 0.74
CA ARG A 124 -3.86 -13.83 0.39
C ARG A 124 -4.03 -13.15 -0.98
N ALA A 125 -4.61 -13.85 -1.94
CA ALA A 125 -4.89 -13.29 -3.25
C ALA A 125 -5.95 -12.16 -3.19
N CYS A 126 -6.94 -12.28 -2.30
CA CYS A 126 -7.98 -11.26 -2.10
C CYS A 126 -7.41 -9.92 -1.65
N ILE A 127 -6.30 -9.91 -0.91
CA ILE A 127 -5.68 -8.68 -0.36
C ILE A 127 -4.47 -8.21 -1.18
N ARG A 128 -4.36 -8.65 -2.43
CA ARG A 128 -3.17 -8.41 -3.26
C ARG A 128 -2.87 -6.93 -3.45
N HIS A 129 -3.89 -6.08 -3.65
CA HIS A 129 -3.64 -4.66 -3.90
C HIS A 129 -3.18 -3.97 -2.61
N LEU A 130 -3.85 -4.26 -1.49
CA LEU A 130 -3.42 -3.81 -0.16
C LEU A 130 -1.94 -4.13 0.11
N ARG A 131 -1.51 -5.37 -0.19
CA ARG A 131 -0.12 -5.82 0.01
C ARG A 131 0.90 -5.11 -0.89
N ARG A 132 0.48 -4.67 -2.08
CA ARG A 132 1.37 -4.03 -3.05
C ARG A 132 1.42 -2.51 -2.87
N PHE A 133 0.47 -1.95 -2.14
CA PHE A 133 0.29 -0.51 -1.96
C PHE A 133 1.57 0.23 -1.57
N ASP A 134 2.30 -0.30 -0.59
CA ASP A 134 3.59 0.26 -0.13
C ASP A 134 4.62 0.32 -1.27
N THR A 135 4.84 -0.83 -1.93
CA THR A 135 5.91 -0.99 -2.93
C THR A 135 5.62 -0.37 -4.29
N LEU A 136 4.35 -0.05 -4.58
CA LEU A 136 3.92 0.48 -5.87
C LEU A 136 3.44 1.93 -5.72
N GLU A 137 2.22 2.14 -5.27
CA GLU A 137 1.58 3.45 -5.26
C GLU A 137 2.24 4.41 -4.25
N TYR A 138 2.51 3.96 -3.03
CA TYR A 138 3.15 4.80 -2.01
C TYR A 138 4.60 5.12 -2.36
N LYS A 139 5.38 4.11 -2.80
CA LYS A 139 6.75 4.34 -3.30
C LYS A 139 6.79 5.37 -4.42
N ASN A 140 5.87 5.28 -5.40
CA ASN A 140 5.78 6.24 -6.48
C ASN A 140 5.46 7.66 -5.97
N LEU A 141 4.54 7.81 -5.01
CA LEU A 141 4.28 9.10 -4.36
C LEU A 141 5.52 9.62 -3.64
N ALA A 142 6.21 8.78 -2.86
CA ALA A 142 7.40 9.17 -2.09
C ALA A 142 8.54 9.67 -3.01
N GLU A 143 8.79 8.98 -4.12
CA GLU A 143 9.78 9.38 -5.12
C GLU A 143 9.42 10.73 -5.76
N ASN A 144 8.17 10.91 -6.18
CA ASN A 144 7.72 12.18 -6.77
C ASN A 144 7.70 13.33 -5.74
N ARG A 145 7.35 13.05 -4.48
CA ARG A 145 7.42 14.01 -3.38
C ARG A 145 8.85 14.48 -3.13
N ASN A 146 9.83 13.56 -3.19
CA ASN A 146 11.23 13.92 -3.06
C ASN A 146 11.69 14.83 -4.22
N ASN A 147 11.35 14.49 -5.46
CA ASN A 147 11.67 15.31 -6.64
C ASN A 147 11.02 16.70 -6.55
N PHE A 148 9.77 16.76 -6.10
CA PHE A 148 9.06 18.01 -5.84
C PHE A 148 9.77 18.87 -4.78
N ASN A 149 10.19 18.29 -3.65
CA ASN A 149 10.91 19.01 -2.61
C ASN A 149 12.28 19.55 -3.08
N GLN A 150 12.98 18.79 -3.93
CA GLN A 150 14.23 19.24 -4.56
C GLN A 150 13.98 20.39 -5.53
N ALA A 151 12.97 20.28 -6.40
CA ALA A 151 12.58 21.34 -7.34
C ALA A 151 12.17 22.63 -6.60
N LYS A 152 11.42 22.49 -5.50
CA LYS A 152 11.04 23.60 -4.63
C LYS A 152 12.26 24.32 -4.06
N SER A 153 13.20 23.55 -3.51
CA SER A 153 14.44 24.10 -2.92
C SER A 153 15.31 24.80 -3.97
N ALA A 154 15.43 24.22 -5.16
CA ALA A 154 16.18 24.81 -6.28
C ALA A 154 15.54 26.12 -6.78
N MET A 155 14.20 26.17 -6.86
CA MET A 155 13.45 27.38 -7.20
C MET A 155 13.65 28.49 -6.17
N ASP A 156 13.56 28.16 -4.87
CA ASP A 156 13.75 29.12 -3.79
C ASP A 156 15.19 29.70 -3.77
N LEU A 157 16.19 28.85 -4.06
CA LEU A 157 17.58 29.28 -4.21
C LEU A 157 17.77 30.20 -5.43
N ALA A 158 17.22 29.83 -6.60
CA ALA A 158 17.29 30.66 -7.80
C ALA A 158 16.59 32.02 -7.60
N LYS A 159 15.45 32.05 -6.89
CA LYS A 159 14.76 33.28 -6.49
C LYS A 159 15.63 34.17 -5.61
N HIS A 160 16.32 33.57 -4.64
CA HIS A 160 17.26 34.29 -3.78
C HIS A 160 18.42 34.88 -4.60
N ASP A 161 18.99 34.13 -5.54
CA ASP A 161 20.10 34.60 -6.37
C ASP A 161 19.70 35.79 -7.27
N VAL A 162 18.49 35.81 -7.79
CA VAL A 162 17.94 36.98 -8.51
C VAL A 162 17.91 38.20 -7.59
N LYS A 163 17.44 38.05 -6.34
CA LYS A 163 17.39 39.15 -5.36
C LYS A 163 18.76 39.67 -4.95
N GLN A 164 19.79 38.82 -4.96
CA GLN A 164 21.17 39.20 -4.60
C GLN A 164 21.97 39.81 -5.76
N ALA A 165 21.42 39.82 -6.98
CA ALA A 165 22.11 40.36 -8.14
C ALA A 165 22.24 41.90 -8.05
N LYS A 166 23.41 42.44 -8.40
CA LYS A 166 23.72 43.87 -8.24
C LYS A 166 23.74 44.65 -9.57
N THR A 167 23.75 43.94 -10.69
CA THR A 167 23.83 44.54 -12.04
C THR A 167 22.69 44.03 -12.91
N THR A 168 22.25 44.84 -13.86
CA THR A 168 21.16 44.49 -14.78
C THR A 168 21.45 43.21 -15.56
N GLU A 169 22.67 43.04 -16.06
CA GLU A 169 23.08 41.83 -16.78
C GLU A 169 23.01 40.57 -15.90
N GLN A 170 23.39 40.66 -14.63
CA GLN A 170 23.26 39.55 -13.68
C GLN A 170 21.80 39.23 -13.35
N ILE A 171 20.95 40.27 -13.24
CA ILE A 171 19.52 40.09 -13.01
C ILE A 171 18.89 39.33 -14.18
N GLU A 172 19.15 39.75 -15.42
CA GLU A 172 18.59 39.11 -16.62
C GLU A 172 19.02 37.64 -16.73
N LYS A 173 20.32 37.34 -16.58
CA LYS A 173 20.83 35.97 -16.63
C LYS A 173 20.22 35.08 -15.54
N ARG A 174 20.12 35.58 -14.31
CA ARG A 174 19.55 34.81 -13.17
C ARG A 174 18.03 34.69 -13.26
N ALA A 175 17.34 35.68 -13.82
CA ALA A 175 15.89 35.64 -14.01
C ALA A 175 15.48 34.53 -14.99
N VAL A 176 16.26 34.31 -16.06
CA VAL A 176 16.05 33.18 -16.97
C VAL A 176 16.18 31.85 -16.23
N LEU A 177 17.22 31.67 -15.42
CA LEU A 177 17.40 30.45 -14.62
C LEU A 177 16.28 30.24 -13.61
N TYR A 178 15.85 31.30 -12.91
CA TYR A 178 14.72 31.23 -11.99
C TYR A 178 13.44 30.81 -12.72
N GLN A 179 13.16 31.38 -13.91
CA GLN A 179 11.99 31.02 -14.71
C GLN A 179 12.00 29.53 -15.10
N GLN A 180 13.16 28.98 -15.49
CA GLN A 180 13.31 27.55 -15.75
C GLN A 180 13.01 26.70 -14.50
N GLN A 181 13.49 27.11 -13.33
CA GLN A 181 13.21 26.39 -12.08
C GLN A 181 11.73 26.45 -11.69
N VAL A 182 11.04 27.57 -11.94
CA VAL A 182 9.59 27.69 -11.72
C VAL A 182 8.81 26.71 -12.60
N GLU A 183 9.17 26.60 -13.87
CA GLU A 183 8.52 25.66 -14.80
C GLU A 183 8.73 24.20 -14.36
N TYR A 184 9.96 23.86 -13.98
CA TYR A 184 10.28 22.51 -13.49
C TYR A 184 9.55 22.20 -12.17
N PHE A 185 9.52 23.15 -11.24
CA PHE A 185 8.78 23.04 -9.99
C PHE A 185 7.28 22.81 -10.22
N ASP A 186 6.65 23.57 -11.12
CA ASP A 186 5.25 23.37 -11.48
C ASP A 186 4.99 21.99 -12.07
N GLU A 187 5.91 21.48 -12.90
CA GLU A 187 5.81 20.14 -13.47
C GLU A 187 5.80 19.08 -12.36
N GLN A 188 6.75 19.15 -11.41
CA GLN A 188 6.81 18.21 -10.28
C GLN A 188 5.60 18.34 -9.35
N CYS A 189 5.15 19.57 -9.09
CA CYS A 189 3.97 19.84 -8.27
C CYS A 189 2.72 19.19 -8.89
N ASN A 190 2.53 19.34 -10.21
CA ASN A 190 1.40 18.74 -10.91
C ASN A 190 1.44 17.21 -10.89
N LYS A 191 2.63 16.59 -10.94
CA LYS A 191 2.79 15.14 -10.81
C LYS A 191 2.32 14.66 -9.43
N VAL A 192 2.77 15.32 -8.36
CA VAL A 192 2.37 14.98 -6.99
C VAL A 192 0.86 15.16 -6.80
N ILE A 193 0.28 16.27 -7.26
CA ILE A 193 -1.17 16.52 -7.14
C ILE A 193 -1.97 15.40 -7.80
N LYS A 194 -1.61 14.98 -9.01
CA LYS A 194 -2.28 13.86 -9.69
C LYS A 194 -2.21 12.57 -8.88
N LEU A 195 -1.07 12.27 -8.27
CA LEU A 195 -0.93 11.07 -7.42
C LEU A 195 -1.79 11.14 -6.16
N LEU A 196 -1.93 12.32 -5.55
CA LEU A 196 -2.82 12.54 -4.41
C LEU A 196 -4.30 12.38 -4.82
N GLU A 197 -4.67 12.87 -6.01
CA GLU A 197 -6.02 12.74 -6.58
C GLU A 197 -6.43 11.28 -6.86
N GLU A 198 -5.47 10.34 -7.00
CA GLU A 198 -5.75 8.90 -7.19
C GLU A 198 -6.13 8.16 -5.90
N LEU A 199 -5.90 8.74 -4.72
CA LEU A 199 -6.15 8.08 -3.44
C LEU A 199 -7.60 7.51 -3.29
N PRO A 200 -8.67 8.20 -3.72
CA PRO A 200 -10.02 7.65 -3.69
C PRO A 200 -10.19 6.38 -4.55
N ASN A 201 -9.55 6.32 -5.73
CA ASN A 201 -9.60 5.15 -6.61
C ASN A 201 -8.87 3.96 -5.98
N ILE A 202 -7.72 4.21 -5.38
CA ILE A 202 -6.95 3.20 -4.62
C ILE A 202 -7.80 2.64 -3.46
N LYS A 203 -8.42 3.53 -2.67
CA LYS A 203 -9.34 3.14 -1.58
C LYS A 203 -10.51 2.30 -2.07
N ALA A 204 -11.09 2.62 -3.23
CA ALA A 204 -12.17 1.85 -3.81
C ALA A 204 -11.73 0.43 -4.20
N THR A 205 -10.53 0.27 -4.77
CA THR A 205 -9.94 -1.03 -5.07
C THR A 205 -9.69 -1.83 -3.79
N HIS A 206 -9.09 -1.21 -2.76
CA HIS A 206 -8.87 -1.87 -1.47
C HIS A 206 -10.17 -2.28 -0.78
N SER A 207 -11.24 -1.50 -0.92
CA SER A 207 -12.57 -1.87 -0.39
C SER A 207 -13.14 -3.12 -1.06
N LYS A 208 -12.94 -3.26 -2.39
CA LYS A 208 -13.30 -4.48 -3.12
C LYS A 208 -12.51 -5.69 -2.64
N ASP A 209 -11.21 -5.55 -2.45
CA ASP A 209 -10.33 -6.58 -1.88
C ASP A 209 -10.87 -7.10 -0.53
N LEU A 210 -11.29 -6.21 0.37
CA LEU A 210 -11.86 -6.57 1.69
C LEU A 210 -13.24 -7.22 1.60
N THR A 211 -14.06 -6.79 0.64
CA THR A 211 -15.36 -7.41 0.38
C THR A 211 -15.17 -8.85 -0.11
N GLU A 212 -14.22 -9.06 -1.03
CA GLU A 212 -13.88 -10.37 -1.57
C GLU A 212 -13.27 -11.28 -0.50
N LEU A 213 -12.40 -10.73 0.36
CA LEU A 213 -11.85 -11.42 1.52
C LEU A 213 -12.97 -11.96 2.44
N THR A 214 -13.98 -11.13 2.72
CA THR A 214 -15.11 -11.52 3.58
C THR A 214 -15.92 -12.65 2.96
N ARG A 215 -16.17 -12.57 1.65
CA ARG A 215 -16.85 -13.63 0.88
C ARG A 215 -16.06 -14.94 0.92
N CYS A 216 -14.77 -14.87 0.61
CA CYS A 216 -13.87 -16.02 0.63
C CYS A 216 -13.81 -16.67 2.03
N THR A 217 -13.78 -15.87 3.09
CA THR A 217 -13.79 -16.35 4.48
C THR A 217 -15.08 -17.09 4.81
N ARG A 218 -16.24 -16.53 4.45
CA ARG A 218 -17.54 -17.19 4.62
C ARG A 218 -17.58 -18.53 3.89
N ASP A 219 -17.17 -18.55 2.63
CA ASP A 219 -17.23 -19.75 1.80
C ASP A 219 -16.33 -20.86 2.35
N TYR A 220 -15.16 -20.50 2.90
CA TYR A 220 -14.31 -21.43 3.65
C TYR A 220 -15.01 -22.03 4.87
N HIS A 221 -15.63 -21.20 5.72
CA HIS A 221 -16.32 -21.70 6.91
C HIS A 221 -17.52 -22.59 6.57
N LEU A 222 -18.26 -22.29 5.50
CA LEU A 222 -19.34 -23.15 5.00
C LEU A 222 -18.80 -24.48 4.48
N ALA A 223 -17.70 -24.47 3.73
CA ALA A 223 -17.05 -25.68 3.25
C ALA A 223 -16.55 -26.55 4.42
N MET A 224 -15.85 -25.94 5.39
CA MET A 224 -15.42 -26.62 6.62
C MET A 224 -16.60 -27.22 7.37
N HIS A 225 -17.68 -26.47 7.57
CA HIS A 225 -18.87 -26.99 8.24
C HIS A 225 -19.45 -28.21 7.52
N SER A 226 -19.47 -28.22 6.19
CA SER A 226 -19.97 -29.37 5.42
C SER A 226 -19.12 -30.63 5.56
N LEU A 227 -17.82 -30.50 5.83
CA LEU A 227 -16.92 -31.63 6.04
C LEU A 227 -17.11 -32.33 7.39
N PHE A 228 -17.56 -31.59 8.41
CA PHE A 228 -17.72 -32.09 9.79
C PHE A 228 -19.18 -32.41 10.16
N LYS A 229 -20.10 -32.43 9.19
CA LYS A 229 -21.47 -32.94 9.38
C LYS A 229 -21.51 -34.45 9.29
#